data_AF-A0A318PT51-F1
#
_entry.id   AF-A0A318PT51-F1
#
_cell.length_a   1.000
_cell.length_b   1.000
_cell.length_c   1.000
_cell.angle_alpha   90.00
_cell.angle_beta   90.00
_cell.angle_gamma   90.00
#
_symmetry.space_group_name_H-M   'P 1'
#
loop_
_entity.id
_entity.type
_entity.pdbx_description
1 polymer ?
#
loop_
_entity_poly.entity_id
_entity_poly.type
_entity_poly.pdbx_seq_one_letter_code
_entity_poly.pdbx_strand_id
1 'polypeptide(L)'
;MTRTPHPGKTKAQRPVLDEIGCGNNSPSASSATIKALLESGLIRPCGERLVGVGAFRVRIPEFEMTIPAHMQWCQHQAEQFDGEVGELP
;
A
#
# COMPACT_ATOMS: atom_id res chain seq x y z
N MET A 1 3.78 -4.14 21.99
CA MET A 1 3.49 -3.09 21.00
C MET A 1 3.58 -3.74 19.63
N THR A 2 2.48 -3.81 18.88
CA THR A 2 2.47 -4.38 17.52
C THR A 2 3.41 -3.58 16.64
N ARG A 3 4.47 -4.24 16.16
CA ARG A 3 5.53 -3.62 15.37
C ARG A 3 4.98 -3.40 13.96
N THR A 4 4.66 -2.16 13.58
CA THR A 4 4.12 -1.88 12.24
C THR A 4 5.15 -2.17 11.14
N PRO A 5 4.73 -2.56 9.92
CA PRO A 5 5.64 -2.97 8.84
C PRO A 5 6.61 -1.85 8.44
N HIS A 6 6.15 -0.60 8.52
CA HIS A 6 6.96 0.58 8.26
C HIS A 6 6.96 1.53 9.47
N PRO A 7 7.97 1.44 10.34
CA PRO A 7 8.10 2.31 11.51
C PRO A 7 8.08 3.80 11.13
N GLY A 8 7.50 4.63 12.01
CA GLY A 8 7.46 6.09 11.82
C GLY A 8 6.43 6.59 10.81
N LYS A 9 5.58 5.72 10.24
CA LYS A 9 4.46 6.15 9.37
C LYS A 9 3.24 6.57 10.16
N THR A 10 2.59 7.64 9.69
CA THR A 10 1.41 8.22 10.32
C THR A 10 0.19 7.31 10.18
N LYS A 11 -0.84 7.54 11.00
CA LYS A 11 -2.12 6.80 10.90
C LYS A 11 -2.79 6.93 9.52
N ALA A 12 -2.54 8.02 8.79
CA ALA A 12 -3.07 8.23 7.45
C ALA A 12 -2.23 7.54 6.35
N GLN A 13 -0.95 7.24 6.61
CA GLN A 13 -0.06 6.61 5.64
C GLN A 13 -0.16 5.08 5.66
N ARG A 14 -0.42 4.49 6.83
CA ARG A 14 -0.46 3.01 6.98
C ARG A 14 -1.54 2.35 6.11
N PRO A 15 -2.81 2.83 6.10
CA PRO A 15 -3.84 2.21 5.27
C PRO A 15 -3.51 2.25 3.78
N VAL A 16 -2.86 3.33 3.32
CA VAL A 16 -2.42 3.48 1.93
C VAL A 16 -1.38 2.42 1.57
N LEU A 17 -0.43 2.15 2.47
CA LEU A 17 0.59 1.12 2.28
C LEU A 17 -0.03 -0.28 2.32
N ASP A 18 -1.02 -0.51 3.17
CA ASP A 18 -1.75 -1.80 3.23
C ASP A 18 -2.59 -2.03 1.97
N GLU A 19 -3.27 -1.00 1.46
CA GLU A 19 -4.01 -1.05 0.19
C GLU A 19 -3.08 -1.42 -0.98
N ILE A 20 -1.95 -0.73 -1.13
CA ILE A 20 -0.97 -1.02 -2.18
C ILE A 20 -0.36 -2.41 -1.98
N GLY A 21 -0.02 -2.79 -0.74
CA GLY A 21 0.49 -4.12 -0.42
C GLY A 21 -0.47 -5.24 -0.80
N CYS A 22 -1.77 -5.00 -0.67
CA CYS A 22 -2.85 -5.90 -1.10
C CYS A 22 -3.18 -5.82 -2.61
N GLY A 23 -2.45 -5.04 -3.39
CA GLY A 23 -2.61 -4.93 -4.84
C GLY A 23 -3.58 -3.83 -5.31
N ASN A 24 -4.10 -2.98 -4.41
CA ASN A 24 -4.78 -1.76 -4.83
C ASN A 24 -3.75 -0.68 -5.19
N ASN A 25 -3.35 -0.65 -6.46
CA ASN A 25 -2.37 0.31 -6.96
C ASN A 25 -2.89 1.75 -7.09
N SER A 26 -4.19 1.99 -6.88
CA SER A 26 -4.83 3.32 -6.91
C SER A 26 -5.51 3.64 -5.57
N PRO A 27 -4.77 3.75 -4.46
CA PRO A 27 -5.37 3.98 -3.16
C PRO A 27 -6.02 5.35 -3.05
N SER A 28 -7.12 5.43 -2.31
CA SER A 28 -7.81 6.71 -2.05
C SER A 28 -7.08 7.49 -0.97
N ALA A 29 -6.14 8.35 -1.38
CA ALA A 29 -5.29 9.11 -0.47
C ALA A 29 -5.14 10.56 -0.91
N SER A 30 -4.83 11.44 0.06
CA SER A 30 -4.48 12.82 -0.26
C SER A 30 -3.19 12.89 -1.08
N SER A 31 -3.08 13.88 -1.97
CA SER A 31 -1.86 14.09 -2.77
C SER A 31 -0.62 14.30 -1.90
N ALA A 32 -0.77 14.92 -0.72
CA ALA A 32 0.31 15.11 0.24
C ALA A 32 0.80 13.77 0.83
N THR A 33 -0.12 12.85 1.13
CA THR A 33 0.20 11.50 1.61
C THR A 33 0.99 10.72 0.56
N ILE A 34 0.52 10.71 -0.69
CA ILE A 34 1.20 10.04 -1.80
C ILE A 34 2.59 10.62 -2.02
N LYS A 35 2.71 11.96 -2.04
CA LYS A 35 4.00 12.64 -2.18
C LYS A 35 4.99 12.24 -1.07
N ALA A 36 4.56 12.25 0.19
CA ALA A 36 5.41 11.86 1.30
C ALA A 36 5.86 10.39 1.23
N LEU A 37 5.00 9.49 0.73
CA LEU A 37 5.34 8.08 0.54
C LEU A 37 6.34 7.88 -0.61
N LEU A 38 6.16 8.61 -1.71
CA LEU A 38 7.11 8.65 -2.83
C LEU A 38 8.49 9.18 -2.39
N GLU A 39 8.52 10.31 -1.68
CA GLU A 39 9.75 10.92 -1.16
C GLU A 39 10.47 10.00 -0.16
N SER A 40 9.72 9.17 0.58
CA SER A 40 10.29 8.18 1.49
C SER A 40 10.83 6.92 0.80
N GLY A 41 10.61 6.75 -0.52
CA GLY A 41 11.03 5.59 -1.29
C GLY A 41 10.25 4.29 -1.00
N LEU A 42 9.12 4.37 -0.28
CA LEU A 42 8.29 3.20 0.01
C LEU A 42 7.44 2.76 -1.17
N ILE A 43 7.00 3.72 -1.99
CA ILE A 43 6.22 3.46 -3.20
C ILE A 43 6.88 4.11 -4.40
N ARG A 44 6.55 3.63 -5.60
CA ARG A 44 6.96 4.21 -6.87
C ARG A 44 5.80 4.20 -7.88
N PRO A 45 5.80 5.09 -8.88
CA PRO A 45 4.85 5.01 -9.98
C PRO A 45 5.05 3.71 -10.76
N CYS A 46 3.97 3.02 -11.10
CA CYS A 46 4.01 1.78 -11.89
C CYS A 46 3.11 1.81 -13.13
N GLY A 47 2.29 2.85 -13.31
CA GLY A 47 1.44 2.98 -14.46
C GLY A 47 0.34 4.02 -14.29
N GLU A 48 -0.68 3.91 -15.11
CA GLU A 48 -1.89 4.72 -15.04
C GLU A 48 -3.10 3.87 -15.41
N ARG A 49 -4.19 4.06 -14.68
CA ARG A 49 -5.49 3.48 -14.96
C ARG A 49 -6.39 4.49 -15.65
N LEU A 50 -7.05 4.09 -16.74
CA LEU A 50 -8.12 4.89 -17.35
C LEU A 50 -9.47 4.54 -16.71
N VAL A 51 -10.17 5.56 -16.22
CA VAL A 51 -11.52 5.44 -15.67
C VAL A 51 -12.47 6.33 -16.44
N GLY A 52 -13.66 5.82 -16.77
CA GLY A 52 -14.68 6.53 -17.54
C GLY A 52 -14.92 5.96 -18.95
N VAL A 53 -15.81 6.62 -19.70
CA VAL A 53 -16.30 6.14 -21.01
C VAL A 53 -16.15 7.23 -22.07
N GLY A 54 -15.68 6.85 -23.26
CA GLY A 54 -15.55 7.75 -24.41
C GLY A 54 -14.63 8.94 -24.14
N ALA A 55 -15.10 10.14 -24.47
CA ALA A 55 -14.36 11.39 -24.28
C ALA A 55 -14.17 11.80 -22.80
N PHE A 56 -14.87 11.15 -21.86
CA PHE A 56 -14.83 11.46 -20.42
C PHE A 56 -13.89 10.53 -19.64
N ARG A 57 -12.88 9.98 -20.30
CA ARG A 57 -11.85 9.16 -19.64
C ARG A 57 -10.87 10.03 -18.87
N VAL A 58 -10.62 9.67 -17.62
CA VAL A 58 -9.63 10.29 -16.73
C VAL A 58 -8.51 9.29 -16.46
N ARG A 59 -7.27 9.78 -16.44
CA ARG A 59 -6.07 9.01 -16.06
C ARG A 59 -5.87 9.12 -14.56
N ILE A 60 -5.80 7.98 -13.88
CA ILE A 60 -5.49 7.87 -12.46
C ILE A 60 -4.10 7.25 -12.35
N PRO A 61 -3.14 7.90 -11.66
CA PRO A 61 -1.81 7.33 -11.49
C PRO A 61 -1.87 6.09 -10.61
N GLU A 62 -1.08 5.08 -10.98
CA GLU A 62 -0.92 3.84 -10.22
C GLU A 62 0.45 3.79 -9.53
N PHE A 63 0.46 3.23 -8.32
CA PHE A 63 1.63 3.10 -7.47
C PHE A 63 1.78 1.67 -6.98
N GLU A 64 3.02 1.22 -6.88
CA GLU A 64 3.38 -0.04 -6.24
C GLU A 64 4.39 0.22 -5.13
N MET A 65 4.44 -0.69 -4.16
CA MET A 65 5.52 -0.71 -3.18
C MET A 65 6.85 -1.03 -3.88
N THR A 66 7.93 -0.41 -3.43
CA THR A 66 9.26 -0.88 -3.82
C THR A 66 9.49 -2.29 -3.28
N ILE A 67 10.29 -3.12 -3.96
CA ILE A 67 10.55 -4.51 -3.52
C ILE A 67 10.96 -4.59 -2.04
N PRO A 68 11.90 -3.75 -1.53
CA PRO A 68 12.25 -3.79 -0.11
C PRO A 68 11.08 -3.46 0.82
N ALA A 69 10.25 -2.49 0.45
CA ALA A 69 9.07 -2.12 1.22
C ALA A 69 8.02 -3.25 1.21
N HIS A 70 7.77 -3.85 0.04
CA HIS A 70 6.83 -4.95 -0.09
C HIS A 70 7.27 -6.17 0.72
N MET A 71 8.56 -6.53 0.69
CA MET A 71 9.08 -7.66 1.48
C MET A 71 8.94 -7.42 2.99
N GLN A 72 9.19 -6.20 3.48
CA GLN A 72 8.97 -5.84 4.88
C GLN A 72 7.49 -5.95 5.26
N TRP A 73 6.60 -5.51 4.37
CA TRP A 73 5.15 -5.62 4.56
C TRP A 73 4.71 -7.08 4.59
N CYS A 74 5.11 -7.92 3.61
CA CYS A 74 4.79 -9.34 3.58
C CYS A 74 5.27 -10.08 4.82
N GLN A 75 6.50 -9.82 5.28
CA GLN A 75 7.03 -10.41 6.50
C GLN A 75 6.16 -10.07 7.71
N HIS A 76 5.76 -8.80 7.84
CA HIS A 76 4.88 -8.39 8.93
C HIS A 76 3.52 -9.09 8.87
N GLN A 77 2.91 -9.20 7.69
CA GLN A 77 1.63 -9.89 7.52
C GLN A 77 1.74 -11.37 7.91
N ALA A 78 2.84 -12.04 7.54
CA ALA A 78 3.10 -13.42 7.96
C ALA A 78 3.22 -13.54 9.48
N GLU A 79 3.95 -12.62 10.14
CA GLU A 79 4.08 -12.57 11.60
C GLU A 79 2.73 -12.35 12.31
N GLN A 80 1.74 -11.72 11.66
CA GLN A 80 0.39 -11.58 12.21
C GLN A 80 -0.46 -12.84 12.04
N PHE A 81 -0.20 -13.66 11.02
CA PHE A 81 -1.01 -14.83 10.67
C PHE A 81 -0.62 -16.10 11.46
N ASP A 82 0.65 -16.24 11.86
CA ASP A 82 1.15 -17.34 12.72
C ASP A 82 0.53 -17.36 14.14
N GLY A 83 -0.24 -16.34 14.51
CA GLY A 83 -0.97 -16.26 15.79
C GLY A 83 -2.36 -16.92 15.80
N GLU A 84 -2.88 -17.39 14.65
CA GLU A 84 -4.24 -17.94 14.50
C GLU A 84 -4.25 -19.40 13.99
N VAL A 85 -3.33 -20.26 14.44
CA VAL A 85 -3.57 -21.72 14.40
C VAL A 85 -4.39 -22.13 15.62
N GLY A 86 -5.65 -21.71 15.62
CA GLY A 86 -6.70 -22.39 16.36
C GLY A 86 -7.02 -23.70 15.65
N GLU A 87 -7.04 -24.80 16.42
CA GLU A 87 -7.51 -26.12 15.98
C GLU A 87 -8.73 -26.01 15.06
N LEU A 88 -8.60 -26.50 13.83
CA LEU A 88 -9.76 -26.79 12.98
C LEU A 88 -10.51 -27.99 13.61
N PRO A 89 -11.84 -27.95 13.73
CA PRO A 89 -12.64 -29.11 14.15
C PRO A 89 -12.59 -30.25 13.14
#